data_AF-S3VFQ3-F1
#
_entry.id   AF-S3VFQ3-F1
#
_cell.length_a   1.000
_cell.length_b   1.000
_cell.length_c   1.000
_cell.angle_alpha   90.00
_cell.angle_beta   90.00
_cell.angle_gamma   90.00
#
_symmetry.space_group_name_H-M   'P 1'
#
loop_
_entity.id
_entity.type
_entity.pdbx_description
1 polymer ?
#
loop_
_entity_poly.entity_id
_entity_poly.type
_entity_poly.pdbx_seq_one_letter_code
_entity_poly.pdbx_strand_id
1 'polypeptide(L)'
;MSKKWQDWVGGIAAQGKLANNGPRLSTEGKVLKSGGVITDGPFVEIRERLGSFIVVKADTLEDATTLAHGCPALDADGSVEIRPVL
;
A
#
# COMPACT_ATOMS: atom_id res chain seq x y z
N MET A 1 -7.49 11.85 -5.68
CA MET A 1 -7.11 10.48 -6.06
C MET A 1 -7.37 10.35 -7.56
N SER A 2 -6.55 9.66 -8.34
CA SER A 2 -6.89 9.46 -9.74
C SER A 2 -8.12 8.54 -9.85
N LYS A 3 -8.88 8.67 -10.95
CA LYS A 3 -10.05 7.82 -11.22
C LYS A 3 -9.71 6.33 -11.16
N LYS A 4 -8.56 5.93 -11.70
CA LYS A 4 -8.07 4.54 -11.68
C LYS A 4 -7.93 3.97 -10.26
N TRP A 5 -7.46 4.78 -9.30
CA TRP A 5 -7.40 4.39 -7.88
C TRP A 5 -8.78 4.16 -7.28
N GLN A 6 -9.74 5.03 -7.60
CA GLN A 6 -11.11 4.91 -7.12
C GLN A 6 -11.80 3.67 -7.71
N ASP A 7 -11.61 3.43 -9.00
CA ASP A 7 -12.20 2.28 -9.69
C ASP A 7 -11.64 0.95 -9.17
N TRP A 8 -10.32 0.86 -8.96
CA TRP A 8 -9.68 -0.34 -8.41
C TRP A 8 -10.16 -0.65 -6.99
N VAL A 9 -10.06 0.31 -6.07
CA VAL A 9 -10.53 0.13 -4.69
C VAL A 9 -12.03 -0.11 -4.64
N GLY A 10 -12.80 0.61 -5.47
CA GLY A 10 -14.24 0.44 -5.60
C GLY A 10 -14.63 -0.96 -6.06
N GLY A 11 -13.88 -1.54 -6.99
CA GLY A 11 -14.04 -2.92 -7.43
C GLY A 11 -13.77 -3.94 -6.32
N ILE A 12 -12.77 -3.71 -5.48
CA ILE A 12 -12.49 -4.56 -4.31
C ILE A 12 -13.60 -4.41 -3.26
N ALA A 13 -14.08 -3.18 -3.02
CA ALA A 13 -15.16 -2.90 -2.09
C ALA A 13 -16.49 -3.53 -2.53
N ALA A 14 -16.82 -3.48 -3.82
CA ALA A 14 -18.02 -4.09 -4.39
C ALA A 14 -18.05 -5.62 -4.24
N GLN A 15 -16.89 -6.26 -4.13
CA GLN A 15 -16.76 -7.70 -3.83
C GLN A 15 -16.88 -8.01 -2.32
N GLY A 16 -17.02 -6.99 -1.46
CA GLY A 16 -17.01 -7.16 -0.01
C GLY A 16 -15.63 -7.50 0.57
N LYS A 17 -14.57 -7.38 -0.25
CA LYS A 17 -13.20 -7.75 0.10
C LYS A 17 -12.38 -6.59 0.65
N LEU A 18 -12.86 -5.35 0.64
CA LEU A 18 -12.12 -4.23 1.24
C LEU A 18 -12.35 -4.20 2.76
N ALA A 19 -11.30 -4.42 3.54
CA ALA A 19 -11.35 -4.30 5.00
C ALA A 19 -10.98 -2.89 5.48
N ASN A 20 -9.95 -2.28 4.88
CA ASN A 20 -9.52 -0.92 5.18
C ASN A 20 -8.87 -0.32 3.92
N ASN A 21 -9.30 0.88 3.52
CA ASN A 21 -8.74 1.56 2.36
C ASN A 21 -7.41 2.27 2.63
N GLY A 22 -7.01 2.38 3.90
CA GLY A 22 -5.78 3.01 4.36
C GLY A 22 -5.57 4.48 3.93
N PRO A 23 -4.63 5.19 4.57
CA PRO A 23 -4.27 6.54 4.15
C PRO A 23 -3.16 6.53 3.09
N ARG A 24 -3.12 7.58 2.26
CA ARG A 24 -1.87 7.95 1.58
C ARG A 24 -0.91 8.57 2.58
N LEU A 25 0.35 8.17 2.49
CA LEU A 25 1.43 8.66 3.34
C LEU A 25 2.07 9.91 2.71
N SER A 26 2.41 10.87 3.56
CA SER A 26 3.13 12.08 3.16
C SER A 26 4.57 11.75 2.73
N THR A 27 5.18 12.64 1.97
CA THR A 27 6.65 12.66 1.77
C THR A 27 7.39 13.27 2.96
N GLU A 28 6.67 13.96 3.84
CA GLU A 28 7.19 14.41 5.12
C GLU A 28 7.10 13.29 6.16
N GLY A 29 8.14 13.14 6.98
CA GLY A 29 8.18 12.15 8.04
C GLY A 29 9.47 12.24 8.85
N LYS A 30 9.61 11.36 9.83
CA LYS A 30 10.85 11.12 10.56
C LYS A 30 11.00 9.63 10.79
N VAL A 31 12.24 9.14 10.75
CA VAL A 31 12.58 7.77 11.16
C VAL A 31 13.31 7.84 12.49
N LEU A 32 12.74 7.20 13.51
CA LEU A 32 13.39 6.97 14.80
C LEU A 32 14.03 5.58 14.81
N LYS A 33 15.34 5.51 15.06
CA LYS A 33 16.11 4.27 15.19
C LYS A 33 16.51 4.02 16.65
N SER A 34 17.04 2.82 16.92
CA SER A 34 17.58 2.48 18.24
C SER A 34 18.63 3.49 18.70
N GLY A 35 18.70 3.70 20.02
CA GLY A 35 19.60 4.69 20.61
C GLY A 35 19.16 6.15 20.40
N GLY A 36 17.95 6.40 19.89
CA GLY A 36 17.40 7.76 19.77
C GLY A 36 17.84 8.52 18.52
N VAL A 37 18.45 7.85 17.54
CA VAL A 37 18.86 8.47 16.28
C VAL A 37 17.62 8.79 15.44
N ILE A 38 17.47 10.06 15.04
CA ILE A 38 16.35 10.56 14.24
C ILE A 38 16.87 11.06 12.90
N THR A 39 16.22 10.65 11.80
CA THR A 39 16.45 11.22 10.46
C THR A 39 15.17 11.81 9.90
N ASP A 40 15.31 12.94 9.20
CA ASP A 40 14.19 13.57 8.49
C ASP A 40 13.82 12.78 7.22
N GLY A 41 12.53 12.75 6.92
CA GLY A 41 11.94 11.99 5.82
C GLY A 41 11.40 10.62 6.23
N PRO A 42 10.69 9.93 5.31
CA PRO A 42 10.24 8.57 5.50
C PRO A 42 11.42 7.59 5.47
N PHE A 43 11.18 6.37 5.95
CA PHE A 43 12.10 5.28 5.65
C PHE A 43 12.07 4.97 4.15
N VAL A 44 13.25 4.80 3.56
CA VAL A 44 13.45 4.52 2.13
C VAL A 44 14.46 3.38 2.03
N GLU A 45 14.12 2.33 1.28
CA GLU A 45 15.02 1.23 0.95
C GLU A 45 15.28 1.28 -0.56
N ILE A 46 16.54 1.28 -1.00
CA ILE A 46 16.94 1.27 -2.43
C ILE A 46 16.08 2.23 -3.32
N ARG A 47 15.88 3.48 -2.87
CA ARG A 47 15.06 4.52 -3.54
C ARG A 47 13.54 4.25 -3.62
N GLU A 48 13.04 3.19 -3.01
CA GLU A 48 11.62 2.92 -2.84
C GLU A 48 11.12 3.41 -1.47
N ARG A 49 9.91 3.98 -1.46
CA ARG A 49 9.23 4.39 -0.22
C ARG A 49 7.82 3.85 -0.20
N LEU A 50 7.30 3.55 0.99
CA LEU A 50 5.89 3.19 1.14
C LEU A 50 5.01 4.43 0.89
N GLY A 51 4.18 4.37 -0.15
CA GLY A 51 3.24 5.45 -0.48
C GLY A 51 1.88 5.33 0.21
N SER A 52 1.37 4.11 0.34
CA SER A 52 0.10 3.77 0.99
C SER A 52 0.02 2.26 1.15
N PHE A 53 -0.91 1.79 1.97
CA PHE A 53 -1.33 0.39 1.99
C PHE A 53 -2.83 0.31 2.18
N ILE A 54 -3.43 -0.80 1.74
CA ILE A 54 -4.82 -1.13 2.02
C ILE A 54 -4.86 -2.50 2.71
N VAL A 55 -5.94 -2.80 3.43
CA VAL A 55 -6.19 -4.13 3.98
C VAL A 55 -7.38 -4.73 3.23
N VAL A 56 -7.21 -5.92 2.71
CA VAL A 56 -8.23 -6.68 2.00
C VAL A 56 -8.49 -8.00 2.71
N LYS A 57 -9.70 -8.54 2.52
CA LYS A 57 -10.07 -9.91 2.84
C LYS A 57 -9.81 -10.75 1.61
N ALA A 58 -9.04 -11.82 1.78
CA ALA A 58 -8.74 -12.78 0.75
C ALA A 58 -8.63 -14.16 1.38
N ASP A 59 -9.03 -15.19 0.66
CA ASP A 59 -8.98 -16.57 1.16
C ASP A 59 -7.54 -17.13 1.12
N THR A 60 -6.73 -16.64 0.18
CA THR A 60 -5.34 -17.04 -0.03
C THR A 60 -4.47 -15.85 -0.45
N LEU A 61 -3.14 -16.03 -0.44
CA LEU A 61 -2.20 -15.01 -0.90
C LEU A 61 -2.36 -14.74 -2.41
N GLU A 62 -2.74 -15.75 -3.16
CA GLU A 62 -2.99 -15.75 -4.60
C GLU A 62 -4.26 -14.96 -4.93
N ASP A 63 -5.31 -15.09 -4.11
CA ASP A 63 -6.51 -14.25 -4.21
C ASP A 63 -6.16 -12.78 -3.95
N ALA A 64 -5.39 -12.49 -2.89
CA ALA A 64 -4.88 -11.13 -2.62
C ALA A 64 -4.00 -10.59 -3.77
N THR A 65 -3.20 -11.46 -4.39
CA THR A 65 -2.33 -11.12 -5.53
C THR A 65 -3.14 -10.79 -6.77
N THR A 66 -4.23 -11.52 -7.00
CA THR A 66 -5.18 -11.23 -8.09
C THR A 66 -5.79 -9.84 -7.93
N LEU A 67 -6.17 -9.46 -6.71
CA LEU A 67 -6.66 -8.10 -6.43
C LEU A 67 -5.57 -7.04 -6.65
N ALA A 68 -4.32 -7.33 -6.29
CA ALA A 68 -3.20 -6.39 -6.38
C ALA A 68 -2.81 -6.00 -7.83
N HIS A 69 -3.07 -6.86 -8.82
CA HIS A 69 -2.79 -6.57 -10.24
C HIS A 69 -3.51 -5.32 -10.76
N GLY A 70 -4.63 -4.92 -10.14
CA GLY A 70 -5.34 -3.68 -10.50
C GLY A 70 -4.73 -2.40 -9.91
N CYS A 71 -3.70 -2.49 -9.07
CA CYS A 71 -3.12 -1.35 -8.38
C CYS A 71 -2.46 -0.37 -9.36
N PRO A 72 -2.86 0.92 -9.40
CA PRO A 72 -2.28 1.89 -10.32
C PRO A 72 -0.81 2.23 -10.05
N ALA A 73 -0.24 1.84 -8.90
CA ALA A 73 1.19 2.02 -8.64
C ALA A 73 2.07 1.27 -9.65
N LEU A 74 1.58 0.14 -10.17
CA LEU A 74 2.28 -0.68 -11.16
C LEU A 74 2.44 0.04 -12.53
N ASP A 75 1.56 1.00 -12.84
CA ASP A 75 1.70 1.81 -14.06
C ASP A 75 2.82 2.85 -13.96
N ALA A 76 3.25 3.17 -12.74
CA ALA A 76 4.19 4.25 -12.43
C ALA A 76 5.57 3.70 -12.01
N ASP A 77 5.93 2.51 -12.51
CA ASP A 77 7.16 1.79 -12.17
C ASP A 77 7.29 1.51 -10.65
N GLY A 78 6.17 1.49 -9.95
CA GLY A 78 6.09 1.14 -8.54
C GLY A 78 5.86 -0.35 -8.33
N SER A 79 5.86 -0.75 -7.06
CA SER A 79 5.67 -2.12 -6.61
C SER A 79 4.50 -2.23 -5.62
N VAL A 80 3.98 -3.45 -5.45
CA VAL A 80 2.99 -3.78 -4.42
C VAL A 80 3.49 -4.98 -3.64
N GLU A 81 3.81 -4.78 -2.37
CA GLU A 81 4.09 -5.86 -1.42
C GLU A 81 2.79 -6.41 -0.85
N ILE A 82 2.66 -7.74 -0.80
CA ILE A 82 1.43 -8.43 -0.35
C ILE A 82 1.79 -9.33 0.81
N ARG A 83 1.16 -9.09 1.97
CA ARG A 83 1.46 -9.81 3.21
C ARG A 83 0.20 -10.13 4.00
N PRO A 84 0.14 -11.31 4.64
CA PRO A 84 -0.86 -11.59 5.66
C PRO A 84 -0.73 -10.61 6.85
N VAL A 85 -1.87 -10.20 7.39
CA VAL A 85 -1.95 -9.48 8.68
C VAL A 85 -2.13 -10.54 9.77
N LEU A 86 -1.37 -10.40 10.88
CA LEU A 86 -1.39 -11.32 12.04
C LEU A 86 -2.24 -10.75 13.18
#